data_AF-A0A962BWH0-F1
#
_entry.id   AF-A0A962BWH0-F1
#
_cell.length_a   1.000
_cell.length_b   1.000
_cell.length_c   1.000
_cell.angle_alpha   90.00
_cell.angle_beta   90.00
_cell.angle_gamma   90.00
#
_symmetry.space_group_name_H-M   'P 1'
#
loop_
_entity.id
_entity.type
_entity.pdbx_description
1 polymer ?
#
loop_
_entity_poly.entity_id
_entity_poly.type
_entity_poly.pdbx_seq_one_letter_code
_entity_poly.pdbx_strand_id
1 'polypeptide(L)'
;DDVIALQKAVRRDLGNAATGKQAPFALAKEWMADRPTLRLELAVELVRELGRKKLATLEAPSGLTARVDFPKLAAWADRANRARGLFGTTIRHELLIGELLLDWRVAFSESAA
;
A
#
# COMPACT_ATOMS: atom_id res chain seq x y z
N ASP A 1 7.32 -15.67 -13.67
CA ASP A 1 5.86 -15.76 -13.38
C ASP A 1 5.48 -15.32 -11.97
N ASP A 2 6.23 -15.71 -10.94
CA ASP A 2 5.87 -15.43 -9.53
C ASP A 2 5.83 -13.95 -9.11
N VAL A 3 6.71 -13.10 -9.65
CA VAL A 3 6.76 -11.68 -9.29
C VAL A 3 5.53 -10.92 -9.81
N ILE A 4 5.08 -11.25 -11.03
CA ILE A 4 3.87 -10.63 -11.62
C ILE A 4 2.63 -11.06 -10.83
N ALA A 5 2.56 -12.34 -10.43
CA ALA A 5 1.48 -12.83 -9.58
C ALA A 5 1.46 -12.11 -8.23
N LEU A 6 2.63 -11.92 -7.61
CA LEU A 6 2.75 -11.18 -6.35
C LEU A 6 2.38 -9.71 -6.49
N GLN A 7 2.76 -9.05 -7.60
CA GLN A 7 2.35 -7.67 -7.88
C GLN A 7 0.82 -7.54 -7.97
N LYS A 8 0.14 -8.49 -8.64
CA LYS A 8 -1.33 -8.53 -8.70
C LYS A 8 -1.94 -8.77 -7.33
N ALA A 9 -1.35 -9.65 -6.52
CA ALA A 9 -1.78 -9.90 -5.14
C ALA A 9 -1.68 -8.63 -4.30
N VAL A 10 -0.53 -7.95 -4.29
CA VAL A 10 -0.33 -6.68 -3.56
C VAL A 10 -1.35 -5.62 -3.97
N ARG A 11 -1.62 -5.48 -5.27
CA ARG A 11 -2.65 -4.52 -5.75
C ARG A 11 -4.04 -4.86 -5.23
N ARG A 12 -4.44 -6.14 -5.28
CA ARG A 12 -5.72 -6.62 -4.74
C ARG A 12 -5.81 -6.36 -3.24
N ASP A 13 -4.76 -6.73 -2.52
CA ASP A 13 -4.67 -6.63 -1.06
C ASP A 13 -4.82 -5.17 -0.60
N LEU A 14 -4.10 -4.24 -1.23
CA LEU A 14 -4.24 -2.80 -0.97
C LEU A 14 -5.63 -2.27 -1.35
N GLY A 15 -6.23 -2.79 -2.44
CA GLY A 15 -7.63 -2.49 -2.79
C GLY A 15 -8.62 -2.97 -1.72
N ASN A 16 -8.43 -4.17 -1.17
CA ASN A 16 -9.25 -4.72 -0.10
C ASN A 16 -9.08 -3.92 1.20
N ALA A 17 -7.86 -3.51 1.52
CA ALA A 17 -7.58 -2.67 2.69
C ALA A 17 -8.27 -1.30 2.57
N ALA A 18 -8.14 -0.64 1.41
CA ALA A 18 -8.75 0.68 1.14
C ALA A 18 -10.29 0.64 1.17
N THR A 19 -10.90 -0.43 0.66
CA THR A 19 -12.36 -0.58 0.61
C THR A 19 -12.96 -1.19 1.87
N GLY A 20 -12.13 -1.54 2.86
CA GLY A 20 -12.59 -2.18 4.10
C GLY A 20 -12.93 -3.66 3.97
N LYS A 21 -12.84 -4.26 2.76
CA LYS A 21 -13.13 -5.69 2.51
C LYS A 21 -12.26 -6.64 3.33
N GLN A 22 -11.05 -6.22 3.70
CA GLN A 22 -10.16 -6.99 4.56
C GLN A 22 -9.53 -6.10 5.62
N ALA A 23 -9.46 -6.57 6.87
CA ALA A 23 -8.89 -5.83 7.99
C ALA A 23 -7.36 -5.67 7.82
N PRO A 24 -6.78 -4.49 8.13
CA PRO A 24 -5.36 -4.22 7.88
C PRO A 24 -4.44 -5.19 8.63
N PHE A 25 -4.79 -5.52 9.87
CA PHE A 25 -4.01 -6.43 10.69
C PHE A 25 -4.10 -7.90 10.25
N ALA A 26 -5.24 -8.32 9.70
CA ALA A 26 -5.36 -9.66 9.09
C ALA A 26 -4.48 -9.77 7.85
N LEU A 27 -4.49 -8.72 7.01
CA LEU A 27 -3.64 -8.66 5.83
C LEU A 27 -2.14 -8.57 6.19
N ALA A 28 -1.80 -7.88 7.28
CA ALA A 28 -0.42 -7.83 7.79
C ALA A 28 0.12 -9.22 8.14
N LYS A 29 -0.70 -10.07 8.78
CA LYS A 29 -0.34 -11.48 9.05
C LYS A 29 -0.05 -12.26 7.78
N GLU A 30 -0.90 -12.12 6.77
CA GLU A 30 -0.73 -12.77 5.47
C GLU A 30 0.55 -12.31 4.77
N TRP A 31 0.84 -11.01 4.82
CA TRP A 31 2.07 -10.46 4.23
C TRP A 31 3.32 -10.90 4.99
N MET A 32 3.25 -10.99 6.31
CA MET A 32 4.34 -11.51 7.15
C MET A 32 4.65 -12.98 6.85
N ALA A 33 3.63 -13.78 6.49
CA ALA A 33 3.79 -15.18 6.14
C ALA A 33 4.37 -15.41 4.73
N ASP A 34 4.31 -14.42 3.83
CA ASP A 34 4.76 -14.55 2.44
C ASP A 34 5.50 -13.29 1.96
N ARG A 35 6.84 -13.34 2.07
CA ARG A 35 7.78 -12.36 1.49
C ARG A 35 7.42 -10.89 1.84
N PRO A 36 7.36 -10.52 3.12
CA PRO A 36 6.88 -9.21 3.56
C PRO A 36 7.70 -8.05 2.99
N THR A 37 9.02 -8.20 2.87
CA THR A 37 9.91 -7.17 2.31
C THR A 37 9.60 -6.90 0.82
N LEU A 38 9.45 -7.96 0.02
CA LEU A 38 9.11 -7.85 -1.41
C LEU A 38 7.68 -7.31 -1.61
N ARG A 39 6.73 -7.65 -0.73
CA ARG A 39 5.39 -7.06 -0.78
C ARG A 39 5.42 -5.55 -0.53
N LEU A 40 6.21 -5.08 0.43
CA LEU A 40 6.41 -3.65 0.67
C LEU A 40 7.10 -2.97 -0.52
N GLU A 41 8.07 -3.62 -1.17
CA GLU A 41 8.68 -3.14 -2.43
C GLU A 41 7.63 -2.88 -3.51
N LEU A 42 6.84 -3.91 -3.79
CA LEU A 42 5.82 -3.87 -4.83
C LEU A 42 4.71 -2.87 -4.49
N ALA A 43 4.40 -2.67 -3.21
CA ALA A 43 3.45 -1.69 -2.74
C ALA A 43 3.95 -0.25 -2.96
N VAL A 44 5.23 0.01 -2.70
CA VAL A 44 5.86 1.30 -3.03
C VAL A 44 5.88 1.53 -4.54
N GLU A 45 6.20 0.52 -5.35
CA GLU A 45 6.17 0.65 -6.81
C GLU A 45 4.75 0.93 -7.33
N LEU A 46 3.73 0.31 -6.74
CA LEU A 46 2.34 0.62 -7.06
C LEU A 46 2.02 2.10 -6.80
N VAL A 47 2.46 2.67 -5.69
CA VAL A 47 2.24 4.09 -5.39
C VAL A 47 2.93 4.99 -6.42
N ARG A 48 4.17 4.66 -6.82
CA ARG A 48 4.88 5.38 -7.88
C ARG A 48 4.12 5.31 -9.21
N GLU A 49 3.58 4.15 -9.55
CA GLU A 49 2.73 3.97 -10.74
C GLU A 49 1.47 4.84 -10.68
N LEU A 50 0.78 4.88 -9.55
CA LEU A 50 -0.40 5.74 -9.35
C LEU A 50 -0.04 7.21 -9.49
N GLY A 51 1.11 7.64 -8.97
CA GLY A 51 1.63 8.99 -9.12
C GLY A 51 1.92 9.37 -10.57
N ARG A 52 2.64 8.51 -11.30
CA ARG A 52 2.93 8.69 -12.73
C ARG A 52 1.63 8.79 -13.54
N LYS A 53 0.65 7.94 -13.24
CA LYS A 53 -0.67 8.00 -13.88
C LYS A 53 -1.39 9.31 -13.58
N LYS A 54 -1.43 9.76 -12.32
CA LYS A 54 -2.07 11.04 -11.95
C LYS A 54 -1.46 12.24 -12.67
N LEU A 55 -0.12 12.27 -12.83
CA LEU A 55 0.58 13.31 -13.61
C LEU A 55 0.23 13.24 -15.11
N ALA A 56 0.11 12.03 -15.66
CA ALA A 56 -0.29 11.81 -17.05
C ALA A 56 -1.78 12.09 -17.32
N THR A 57 -2.64 11.98 -16.30
CA THR A 57 -4.10 12.11 -16.40
C THR A 57 -4.64 13.42 -15.83
N LEU A 58 -3.91 14.53 -15.93
CA LEU A 58 -4.47 15.87 -15.67
C LEU A 58 -5.73 16.19 -16.51
N GLU A 59 -6.15 15.31 -17.43
CA GLU A 59 -7.43 15.38 -18.16
C GLU A 59 -8.38 14.16 -18.00
N ALA A 60 -8.14 13.13 -17.16
CA ALA A 60 -9.10 12.00 -17.09
C ALA A 60 -9.14 11.24 -15.74
N PRO A 61 -10.31 11.16 -15.06
CA PRO A 61 -10.46 10.35 -13.87
C PRO A 61 -11.01 8.96 -14.23
N SER A 62 -10.20 7.91 -14.08
CA SER A 62 -10.77 6.56 -13.95
C SER A 62 -9.91 5.67 -13.04
N GLY A 63 -10.50 5.25 -11.92
CA GLY A 63 -9.90 4.33 -10.94
C GLY A 63 -9.35 4.99 -9.68
N LEU A 64 -9.05 4.14 -8.68
CA LEU A 64 -8.66 4.41 -7.28
C LEU A 64 -7.91 5.74 -7.00
N THR A 65 -7.09 6.20 -7.94
CA THR A 65 -6.39 7.50 -8.02
C THR A 65 -7.29 8.73 -7.84
N ALA A 66 -8.56 8.69 -8.24
CA ALA A 66 -9.47 9.84 -8.12
C ALA A 66 -9.90 10.13 -6.67
N ARG A 67 -9.75 9.15 -5.77
CA ARG A 67 -10.23 9.22 -4.37
C ARG A 67 -9.11 9.33 -3.34
N VAL A 68 -7.87 9.63 -3.70
CA VAL A 68 -6.78 9.77 -2.70
C VAL A 68 -5.86 10.92 -3.04
N ASP A 69 -5.50 11.68 -2.02
CA ASP A 69 -4.60 12.80 -2.17
C ASP A 69 -3.16 12.33 -2.45
N PHE A 70 -2.48 12.99 -3.39
CA PHE A 70 -1.14 12.58 -3.83
C PHE A 70 -0.06 12.77 -2.75
N PRO A 71 -0.01 13.91 -2.03
CA PRO A 71 0.76 14.06 -0.81
C PRO A 71 0.59 12.92 0.20
N LYS A 72 -0.64 12.44 0.44
CA LYS A 72 -0.89 11.32 1.36
C LYS A 72 -0.26 10.02 0.85
N LEU A 73 -0.36 9.76 -0.46
CA LEU A 73 0.31 8.61 -1.08
C LEU A 73 1.84 8.69 -0.97
N ALA A 74 2.42 9.87 -1.19
CA ALA A 74 3.87 10.08 -1.06
C ALA A 74 4.33 9.82 0.39
N ALA A 75 3.64 10.41 1.37
CA ALA A 75 3.92 10.19 2.79
C ALA A 75 3.80 8.71 3.20
N TRP A 76 2.80 8.00 2.65
CA TRP A 76 2.63 6.57 2.86
C TRP A 76 3.81 5.76 2.28
N ALA A 77 4.25 6.08 1.06
CA ALA A 77 5.39 5.40 0.43
C ALA A 77 6.69 5.62 1.21
N ASP A 78 6.91 6.81 1.76
CA ASP A 78 8.06 7.09 2.63
C ASP A 78 8.01 6.27 3.92
N ARG A 79 6.82 6.14 4.55
CA ARG A 79 6.64 5.26 5.72
C ARG A 79 6.91 3.81 5.36
N ALA A 80 6.43 3.33 4.21
CA ALA A 80 6.67 1.97 3.72
C ALA A 80 8.17 1.68 3.50
N ASN A 81 8.91 2.64 2.94
CA ASN A 81 10.36 2.52 2.76
C ASN A 81 11.12 2.49 4.09
N ARG A 82 10.74 3.34 5.06
CA ARG A 82 11.30 3.27 6.42
C ARG A 82 10.99 1.93 7.10
N ALA A 83 9.75 1.46 6.95
CA ALA A 83 9.30 0.17 7.46
C ALA A 83 10.16 -1.00 6.97
N ARG A 84 10.52 -1.02 5.67
CA ARG A 84 11.44 -2.01 5.11
C ARG A 84 12.82 -1.99 5.76
N GLY A 85 13.35 -0.81 6.06
CA GLY A 85 14.64 -0.66 6.74
C GLY A 85 14.66 -1.16 8.19
N LEU A 86 13.49 -1.43 8.79
CA LEU A 86 13.37 -1.96 10.15
C LEU A 86 13.31 -3.51 10.19
N PHE A 87 13.21 -4.18 9.03
CA PHE A 87 13.35 -5.64 8.95
C PHE A 87 14.79 -6.03 9.30
N GLY A 88 14.94 -6.92 10.28
CA GLY A 88 16.24 -7.26 10.89
C GLY A 88 16.49 -6.64 12.26
N THR A 89 15.60 -5.76 12.74
CA THR A 89 15.59 -5.25 14.12
C THR A 89 14.67 -6.08 15.02
N THR A 90 14.66 -5.81 16.33
CA THR A 90 13.78 -6.45 17.34
C THR A 90 12.34 -5.92 17.34
N ILE A 91 11.97 -5.04 16.41
CA ILE A 91 10.64 -4.45 16.32
C ILE A 91 9.62 -5.51 15.88
N ARG A 92 8.37 -5.41 16.37
CA ARG A 92 7.27 -6.28 15.90
C ARG A 92 6.83 -5.90 14.49
N HIS A 93 7.44 -6.51 13.47
CA HIS A 93 7.21 -6.21 12.05
C HIS A 93 5.74 -6.31 11.62
N GLU A 94 4.98 -7.24 12.20
CA GLU A 94 3.54 -7.38 11.94
C GLU A 94 2.74 -6.13 12.34
N LEU A 95 3.05 -5.53 13.49
CA LEU A 95 2.41 -4.29 13.93
C LEU A 95 2.73 -3.15 12.97
N LEU A 96 3.98 -3.07 12.55
CA LEU A 96 4.46 -2.05 11.63
C LEU A 96 3.79 -2.16 10.24
N ILE A 97 3.61 -3.37 9.70
CA ILE A 97 2.82 -3.57 8.48
C ILE A 97 1.33 -3.27 8.73
N GLY A 98 0.78 -3.69 9.86
CA GLY A 98 -0.62 -3.43 10.23
C GLY A 98 -0.95 -1.95 10.31
N GLU A 99 -0.10 -1.15 10.94
CA GLU A 99 -0.21 0.31 10.98
C GLU A 99 -0.10 0.91 9.58
N LEU A 100 0.85 0.46 8.76
CA LEU A 100 1.01 0.95 7.41
C LEU A 100 -0.25 0.67 6.54
N LEU A 101 -0.85 -0.51 6.67
CA LEU A 101 -2.08 -0.87 5.96
C LEU A 101 -3.31 -0.12 6.51
N LEU A 102 -3.28 0.28 7.78
CA LEU A 102 -4.30 1.15 8.38
C LEU A 102 -4.17 2.58 7.84
N ASP A 103 -2.95 3.14 7.83
CA ASP A 103 -2.65 4.45 7.25
C ASP A 103 -3.08 4.51 5.78
N TRP A 104 -2.86 3.42 5.03
CA TRP A 104 -3.38 3.27 3.67
C TRP A 104 -4.89 3.44 3.64
N ARG A 105 -5.64 2.67 4.44
CA ARG A 105 -7.11 2.78 4.48
C ARG A 105 -7.57 4.20 4.82
N VAL A 106 -6.99 4.82 5.84
CA VAL A 106 -7.35 6.17 6.28
C VAL A 106 -7.18 7.18 5.15
N ALA A 107 -6.07 7.09 4.40
CA ALA A 107 -5.83 7.95 3.25
C ALA A 107 -6.93 7.88 2.19
N PHE A 108 -7.56 6.71 2.00
CA PHE A 108 -8.67 6.52 1.05
C PHE A 108 -10.05 6.80 1.64
N SER A 109 -10.27 6.65 2.96
CA SER A 109 -11.55 6.98 3.59
C SER A 109 -11.75 8.48 3.73
N GLU A 110 -10.71 9.23 4.12
CA GLU A 110 -10.79 10.69 4.29
C GLU A 110 -10.95 11.43 2.97
N SER A 111 -10.47 10.85 1.87
CA SER A 111 -10.59 11.44 0.54
C SER A 111 -11.89 11.06 -0.19
N ALA A 112 -12.75 10.25 0.44
CA ALA A 112 -14.10 9.93 -0.03
C ALA A 112 -15.20 10.75 0.67
N ALA A 113 -14.84 11.54 1.69
CA ALA A 113 -15.70 12.50 2.39
C ALA A 113 -15.57 13.89 1.76
#